data_AF-A0A4S3M5L9-F1
#
_entry.id   AF-A0A4S3M5L9-F1
#
_cell.length_a   1.000
_cell.length_b   1.000
_cell.length_c   1.000
_cell.angle_alpha   90.00
_cell.angle_beta   90.00
_cell.angle_gamma   90.00
#
_symmetry.space_group_name_H-M   'P 1'
#
loop_
_entity.id
_entity.type
_entity.pdbx_description
1 polymer ?
#
loop_
_entity_poly.entity_id
_entity_poly.type
_entity_poly.pdbx_seq_one_letter_code
_entity_poly.pdbx_strand_id
1 'polypeptide(L)'
;MSMKFRSMMISLYALLLIQTACVTGKEFEDLATCEETEGLRIWKVEEFTSTIGDEVTVVQEDIGIKLYVTSSDRLGNIYGAIYLQDDPVSPSMGFELRTELSDAYLLYPRGASVYLRLKGLFVRKSKGGVQVGTKWSSFGNLSIGRLPVQITKKHLIASCAPLVNITPKDLELNSLNSQWQYMYVRFQGLQLSSNELCDQFAERRETTVRKLIACDGNTLDLVNSGYSDFYDQTMPSGMGATSGILTYKGQAARLVLNTMDDMIMDGQRCEGFVYDCNELTIDADNKNDQLIISEIADPVNTTSEINSRFIELYNAGEQVADLSGWELRRYTNANSAYTESSVIYLPGFLLAPGATFVIAANGAHFEQVYGFSPNKVGGSSSAADSNGDDNIVLVDEVGQHRDVFGIPGEDGTATNHDFQDGRAVRKPGVVAGSDIFMAEEWEICNAHGEHQTVLGEKRAPDDFDPGEHDHES
;
A
#
# COMPACT_ATOMS: atom_id res chain seq x y z
N MET A 1 -75.15 -14.44 66.45
CA MET A 1 -74.88 -13.18 67.16
C MET A 1 -74.08 -12.27 66.22
N SER A 2 -74.77 -11.24 65.74
CA SER A 2 -74.35 -9.96 65.13
C SER A 2 -72.87 -9.60 64.88
N MET A 3 -72.65 -8.91 63.74
CA MET A 3 -71.59 -7.94 63.34
C MET A 3 -70.29 -8.48 62.71
N LYS A 4 -70.03 -8.28 61.40
CA LYS A 4 -69.49 -7.07 60.69
C LYS A 4 -68.01 -6.81 61.10
N PHE A 5 -66.99 -6.66 60.23
CA PHE A 5 -66.91 -5.99 58.92
C PHE A 5 -65.51 -6.21 58.25
N ARG A 6 -65.49 -6.28 56.91
CA ARG A 6 -64.46 -5.86 55.93
C ARG A 6 -63.00 -6.38 55.98
N SER A 7 -62.60 -7.09 54.92
CA SER A 7 -61.54 -6.70 53.94
C SER A 7 -61.39 -7.87 52.94
N MET A 8 -61.93 -7.80 51.72
CA MET A 8 -61.39 -7.19 50.49
C MET A 8 -61.05 -8.32 49.49
N MET A 9 -61.98 -8.53 48.55
CA MET A 9 -61.78 -9.33 47.34
C MET A 9 -60.97 -8.53 46.30
N ILE A 10 -60.51 -9.28 45.29
CA ILE A 10 -59.98 -8.88 43.97
C ILE A 10 -58.45 -8.76 44.00
N SER A 11 -57.68 -9.24 43.02
CA SER A 11 -57.79 -10.19 41.91
C SER A 11 -56.45 -10.00 41.17
N LEU A 12 -55.82 -11.09 40.73
CA LEU A 12 -55.12 -11.16 39.44
C LEU A 12 -54.21 -9.97 39.04
N TYR A 13 -52.90 -10.08 39.29
CA TYR A 13 -51.85 -9.73 38.31
C TYR A 13 -50.52 -10.28 38.84
N ALA A 14 -50.21 -11.52 38.47
CA ALA A 14 -48.86 -12.06 38.59
C ALA A 14 -48.02 -11.46 37.46
N LEU A 15 -47.43 -10.28 37.72
CA LEU A 15 -46.43 -9.70 36.83
C LEU A 15 -45.05 -10.24 37.24
N LEU A 16 -44.49 -11.00 36.32
CA LEU A 16 -43.11 -11.48 36.25
C LEU A 16 -42.14 -10.31 36.58
N LEU A 17 -41.47 -10.37 37.73
CA LEU A 17 -40.24 -9.63 37.98
C LEU A 17 -39.11 -10.64 38.13
N ILE A 18 -38.66 -11.14 36.98
CA ILE A 18 -37.32 -11.70 36.83
C ILE A 18 -36.38 -10.54 37.11
N GLN A 19 -35.73 -10.55 38.27
CA GLN A 19 -34.62 -9.65 38.52
C GLN A 19 -33.50 -10.03 37.56
N THR A 20 -33.43 -9.27 36.47
CA THR A 20 -32.23 -9.08 35.68
C THR A 20 -31.18 -8.47 36.59
N ALA A 21 -30.31 -9.31 37.15
CA ALA A 21 -28.96 -8.87 37.50
C ALA A 21 -28.16 -8.70 36.19
N CYS A 22 -28.61 -7.75 35.36
CA CYS A 22 -27.75 -7.14 34.36
C CYS A 22 -27.06 -6.03 35.12
N VAL A 23 -25.78 -6.21 35.45
CA VAL A 23 -24.93 -5.10 35.85
C VAL A 23 -24.86 -4.16 34.65
N THR A 24 -25.76 -3.19 34.62
CA THR A 24 -25.74 -2.06 33.71
C THR A 24 -24.49 -1.26 34.05
N GLY A 25 -23.58 -1.18 33.07
CA GLY A 25 -22.56 -0.15 32.92
C GLY A 25 -21.75 0.20 34.16
N LYS A 26 -20.45 -0.12 34.14
CA LYS A 26 -19.49 0.70 34.89
C LYS A 26 -19.61 2.13 34.35
N GLU A 27 -20.41 2.96 35.02
CA GLU A 27 -20.34 4.40 34.84
C GLU A 27 -18.92 4.84 35.23
N PHE A 28 -18.27 5.51 34.29
CA PHE A 28 -16.91 5.99 34.35
C PHE A 28 -16.78 7.10 35.41
N GLU A 29 -16.23 6.77 36.57
CA GLU A 29 -15.64 7.75 37.48
C GLU A 29 -14.10 7.66 37.37
N ASP A 30 -13.58 8.38 36.38
CA ASP A 30 -12.32 9.14 36.37
C ASP A 30 -11.97 9.46 34.91
N LEU A 31 -12.75 10.36 34.29
CA LEU A 31 -12.23 11.14 33.17
C LEU A 31 -10.97 11.86 33.69
N ALA A 32 -9.90 11.91 32.91
CA ALA A 32 -8.75 12.71 33.28
C ALA A 32 -9.23 14.13 33.55
N THR A 33 -9.20 14.56 34.81
CA THR A 33 -9.36 15.97 35.14
C THR A 33 -8.20 16.68 34.47
N CYS A 34 -8.51 17.49 33.47
CA CYS A 34 -7.49 18.33 32.85
C CYS A 34 -6.93 19.26 33.94
N GLU A 35 -5.61 19.43 33.96
CA GLU A 35 -4.94 20.25 34.97
C GLU A 35 -4.23 21.41 34.28
N GLU A 36 -4.30 22.59 34.89
CA GLU A 36 -3.40 23.68 34.53
C GLU A 36 -2.01 23.37 35.07
N THR A 37 -0.97 23.58 34.26
CA THR A 37 0.42 23.23 34.59
C THR A 37 1.07 24.25 35.53
N GLU A 38 0.41 24.63 36.61
CA GLU A 38 0.93 25.61 37.55
C GLU A 38 2.31 25.16 38.10
N GLY A 39 3.34 25.98 37.86
CA GLY A 39 4.71 25.73 38.33
C GLY A 39 5.55 24.75 37.49
N LEU A 40 5.03 24.16 36.41
CA LEU A 40 5.84 23.33 35.51
C LEU A 40 6.55 24.21 34.46
N ARG A 41 7.88 24.13 34.39
CA ARG A 41 8.66 24.84 33.37
C ARG A 41 8.50 24.16 32.01
N ILE A 42 7.80 24.81 31.09
CA ILE A 42 7.59 24.28 29.72
C ILE A 42 8.74 24.69 28.80
N TRP A 43 9.40 23.70 28.22
CA TRP A 43 10.45 23.87 27.21
C TRP A 43 9.87 23.77 25.81
N LYS A 44 10.55 24.39 24.84
CA LYS A 44 10.28 24.11 23.43
C LYS A 44 10.73 22.69 23.10
N VAL A 45 10.00 22.02 22.21
CA VAL A 45 10.33 20.66 21.78
C VAL A 45 11.73 20.60 21.14
N GLU A 46 12.06 21.56 20.28
CA GLU A 46 13.39 21.65 19.66
C GLU A 46 14.52 21.82 20.70
N GLU A 47 14.31 22.68 21.69
CA GLU A 47 15.27 22.90 22.79
C GLU A 47 15.52 21.60 23.55
N PHE A 48 14.46 20.92 23.99
CA PHE A 48 14.58 19.63 24.65
C PHE A 48 15.26 18.58 23.77
N THR A 49 14.83 18.44 22.52
CA THR A 49 15.36 17.39 21.63
C THR A 49 16.79 17.62 21.20
N SER A 50 17.31 18.85 21.28
CA SER A 50 18.74 19.15 21.08
C SER A 50 19.63 18.60 22.20
N THR A 51 19.07 18.34 23.38
CA THR A 51 19.80 17.82 24.56
C THR A 51 19.92 16.30 24.60
N ILE A 52 19.24 15.58 23.71
CA ILE A 52 19.16 14.11 23.72
C ILE A 52 19.86 13.53 22.50
N GLY A 53 20.66 12.50 22.74
CA GLY A 53 21.27 11.66 21.70
C GLY A 53 20.50 10.37 21.47
N ASP A 54 21.14 9.43 20.79
CA ASP A 54 20.63 8.08 20.52
C ASP A 54 20.76 7.12 21.70
N GLU A 55 21.63 7.44 22.66
CA GLU A 55 21.79 6.77 23.94
C GLU A 55 20.60 7.01 24.89
N VAL A 56 20.34 6.01 25.74
CA VAL A 56 19.31 6.10 26.77
C VAL A 56 19.82 6.94 27.95
N THR A 57 19.17 8.07 28.18
CA THR A 57 19.51 9.02 29.26
C THR A 57 18.30 9.28 30.14
N VAL A 58 18.53 9.75 31.38
CA VAL A 58 17.46 10.16 32.30
C VAL A 58 17.39 11.68 32.37
N VAL A 59 16.18 12.24 32.30
CA VAL A 59 16.00 13.69 32.43
C VAL A 59 15.99 14.05 33.92
N GLN A 60 16.94 14.87 34.36
CA GLN A 60 17.07 15.26 35.78
C GLN A 60 16.25 16.50 36.13
N GLU A 61 16.03 17.38 35.16
CA GLU A 61 15.36 18.66 35.34
C GLU A 61 13.83 18.50 35.39
N ASP A 62 13.18 19.36 36.19
CA ASP A 62 11.72 19.39 36.30
C ASP A 62 11.10 20.21 35.18
N ILE A 63 11.11 19.64 33.98
CA ILE A 63 10.65 20.26 32.76
C ILE A 63 9.48 19.51 32.14
N GLY A 64 8.64 20.23 31.42
CA GLY A 64 7.57 19.69 30.60
C GLY A 64 7.70 20.13 29.15
N ILE A 65 7.09 19.38 28.24
CA ILE A 65 6.89 19.79 26.84
C ILE A 65 5.41 19.65 26.48
N LYS A 66 4.89 20.58 25.67
CA LYS A 66 3.53 20.49 25.13
C LYS A 66 3.57 19.69 23.83
N LEU A 67 2.66 18.72 23.70
CA LEU A 67 2.51 17.84 22.55
C LEU A 67 1.01 17.63 22.24
N TYR A 68 0.73 16.97 21.12
CA TYR A 68 -0.61 16.59 20.69
C TYR A 68 -0.69 15.08 20.50
N VAL A 69 -1.76 14.46 20.96
CA VAL A 69 -1.99 13.02 20.82
C VAL A 69 -2.40 12.68 19.40
N THR A 70 -1.66 11.78 18.75
CA THR A 70 -1.89 11.39 17.35
C THR A 70 -2.42 9.98 17.21
N SER A 71 -2.17 9.13 18.21
CA SER A 71 -2.66 7.76 18.26
C SER A 71 -4.00 7.60 18.96
N SER A 72 -4.67 6.48 18.72
CA SER A 72 -5.77 5.97 19.53
C SER A 72 -5.66 4.46 19.68
N ASP A 73 -5.78 3.96 20.90
CA ASP A 73 -5.90 2.53 21.21
C ASP A 73 -7.37 2.06 21.25
N ARG A 74 -8.33 2.92 20.86
CA ARG A 74 -9.78 2.66 20.91
C ARG A 74 -10.20 1.38 20.20
N LEU A 75 -9.59 1.09 19.05
CA LEU A 75 -9.85 -0.11 18.26
C LEU A 75 -8.77 -1.17 18.42
N GLY A 76 -7.88 -1.04 19.41
CA GLY A 76 -6.92 -2.10 19.77
C GLY A 76 -5.73 -2.32 18.82
N ASN A 77 -5.57 -1.52 17.76
CA ASN A 77 -4.43 -1.68 16.84
C ASN A 77 -3.10 -1.23 17.46
N ILE A 78 -3.13 -0.15 18.24
CA ILE A 78 -1.98 0.39 18.95
C ILE A 78 -2.02 -0.09 20.40
N TYR A 79 -0.94 -0.75 20.86
CA TYR A 79 -0.85 -1.29 22.22
C TYR A 79 0.46 -0.95 22.92
N GLY A 80 0.32 -0.42 24.14
CA GLY A 80 1.42 -0.16 25.06
C GLY A 80 2.34 1.00 24.65
N ALA A 81 1.79 1.92 23.86
CA ALA A 81 2.37 3.19 23.50
C ALA A 81 1.28 4.23 23.28
N ILE A 82 1.61 5.51 23.52
CA ILE A 82 0.85 6.66 23.05
C ILE A 82 1.79 7.44 22.13
N TYR A 83 1.39 7.65 20.89
CA TYR A 83 2.12 8.48 19.94
C TYR A 83 1.67 9.93 20.03
N LEU A 84 2.65 10.82 20.04
CA LEU A 84 2.46 12.25 20.18
C LEU A 84 3.30 13.00 19.12
N GLN A 85 2.89 14.21 18.76
CA GLN A 85 3.70 15.11 17.92
C GLN A 85 3.68 16.54 18.44
N ASP A 86 4.65 17.34 18.03
CA ASP A 86 4.88 18.71 18.49
C ASP A 86 3.87 19.74 17.95
N ASP A 87 3.36 19.53 16.75
CA ASP A 87 2.37 20.41 16.10
C ASP A 87 1.26 19.59 15.43
N PRO A 88 -0.03 19.96 15.54
CA PRO A 88 -1.14 19.15 15.03
C PRO A 88 -1.28 19.18 13.50
N VAL A 89 -0.65 20.12 12.80
CA VAL A 89 -0.79 20.32 11.35
C VAL A 89 0.53 20.17 10.60
N SER A 90 1.64 20.64 11.17
CA SER A 90 2.96 20.61 10.51
C SER A 90 4.03 20.11 11.49
N PRO A 91 3.97 18.83 11.90
CA PRO A 91 4.89 18.28 12.88
C PRO A 91 6.34 18.26 12.37
N SER A 92 7.25 18.51 13.31
CA SER A 92 8.70 18.40 13.11
C SER A 92 9.33 17.32 14.00
N MET A 93 8.62 16.85 15.04
CA MET A 93 9.10 15.84 15.97
C MET A 93 7.97 14.89 16.42
N GLY A 94 8.19 13.59 16.26
CA GLY A 94 7.32 12.52 16.76
C GLY A 94 7.85 11.91 18.05
N PHE A 95 6.93 11.48 18.93
CA PHE A 95 7.23 10.86 20.22
C PHE A 95 6.49 9.54 20.39
N GLU A 96 7.16 8.55 20.95
CA GLU A 96 6.57 7.33 21.46
C GLU A 96 6.67 7.31 22.99
N LEU A 97 5.55 7.53 23.67
CA LEU A 97 5.46 7.33 25.12
C LEU A 97 5.09 5.87 25.39
N ARG A 98 6.05 5.06 25.84
CA ARG A 98 5.81 3.65 26.15
C ARG A 98 5.07 3.55 27.49
N THR A 99 3.94 2.86 27.51
CA THR A 99 3.06 2.80 28.69
C THR A 99 2.38 1.44 28.84
N GLU A 100 2.00 1.09 30.07
CA GLU A 100 1.09 -0.01 30.40
C GLU A 100 -0.38 0.44 30.48
N LEU A 101 -0.65 1.73 30.33
CA LEU A 101 -2.00 2.27 30.26
C LEU A 101 -2.72 1.70 29.03
N SER A 102 -3.84 1.03 29.28
CA SER A 102 -4.84 0.65 28.28
C SER A 102 -6.00 1.65 28.30
N ASP A 103 -6.78 1.64 27.22
CA ASP A 103 -7.91 2.55 27.01
C ASP A 103 -7.50 4.02 27.17
N ALA A 104 -6.27 4.33 26.73
CA ALA A 104 -5.68 5.65 26.83
C ALA A 104 -6.51 6.70 26.10
N TYR A 105 -7.23 6.32 25.04
CA TYR A 105 -8.16 7.19 24.30
C TYR A 105 -9.24 7.85 25.18
N LEU A 106 -9.58 7.27 26.34
CA LEU A 106 -10.56 7.84 27.25
C LEU A 106 -10.02 9.03 28.06
N LEU A 107 -8.71 9.03 28.32
CA LEU A 107 -8.03 10.07 29.10
C LEU A 107 -7.28 11.06 28.20
N TYR A 108 -6.77 10.56 27.09
CA TYR A 108 -5.94 11.27 26.12
C TYR A 108 -6.46 10.96 24.72
N PRO A 109 -7.67 11.42 24.35
CA PRO A 109 -8.22 11.19 23.01
C PRO A 109 -7.33 11.82 21.94
N ARG A 110 -7.32 11.23 20.74
CA ARG A 110 -6.62 11.79 19.57
C ARG A 110 -7.04 13.24 19.35
N GLY A 111 -6.07 14.13 19.12
CA GLY A 111 -6.30 15.57 19.04
C GLY A 111 -6.23 16.32 20.38
N ALA A 112 -6.14 15.62 21.52
CA ALA A 112 -5.89 16.28 22.80
C ALA A 112 -4.50 16.88 22.83
N SER A 113 -4.38 18.10 23.35
CA SER A 113 -3.08 18.66 23.72
C SER A 113 -2.71 18.23 25.14
N VAL A 114 -1.46 17.84 25.34
CA VAL A 114 -0.97 17.25 26.59
C VAL A 114 0.37 17.85 26.97
N TYR A 115 0.68 17.87 28.26
CA TYR A 115 1.99 18.21 28.77
C TYR A 115 2.68 16.95 29.28
N LEU A 116 3.82 16.63 28.69
CA LEU A 116 4.66 15.51 29.12
C LEU A 116 5.73 16.04 30.07
N ARG A 117 5.59 15.77 31.37
CA ARG A 117 6.59 16.06 32.40
C ARG A 117 7.70 15.03 32.31
N LEU A 118 8.95 15.46 32.19
CA LEU A 118 10.05 14.56 31.80
C LEU A 118 10.94 14.10 32.96
N LYS A 119 10.94 14.79 34.11
CA LYS A 119 11.83 14.49 35.23
C LYS A 119 11.77 13.03 35.69
N GLY A 120 12.91 12.35 35.67
CA GLY A 120 13.03 10.95 36.08
C GLY A 120 12.57 9.94 35.01
N LEU A 121 12.05 10.40 33.87
CA LEU A 121 11.81 9.54 32.72
C LEU A 121 13.10 9.30 31.96
N PHE A 122 13.20 8.12 31.36
CA PHE A 122 14.27 7.77 30.45
C PHE A 122 13.86 8.12 29.03
N VAL A 123 14.80 8.70 28.28
CA VAL A 123 14.59 9.21 26.93
C VAL A 123 15.74 8.83 26.02
N ARG A 124 15.44 8.72 24.73
CA ARG A 124 16.43 8.63 23.65
C ARG A 124 15.84 9.12 22.35
N LYS A 125 16.67 9.64 21.45
CA LYS A 125 16.30 9.90 20.07
C LYS A 125 16.58 8.66 19.23
N SER A 126 15.56 8.04 18.65
CA SER A 126 15.71 6.86 17.78
C SER A 126 15.31 7.23 16.36
N LYS A 127 16.32 7.22 15.48
CA LYS A 127 16.24 7.52 14.05
C LYS A 127 15.53 8.81 13.65
N GLY A 128 15.25 9.71 14.59
CA GLY A 128 14.59 11.00 14.33
C GLY A 128 13.41 11.28 15.24
N GLY A 129 12.77 10.23 15.75
CA GLY A 129 11.73 10.32 16.77
C GLY A 129 12.28 10.19 18.19
N VAL A 130 11.48 10.53 19.19
CA VAL A 130 11.87 10.44 20.61
C VAL A 130 11.10 9.32 21.32
N GLN A 131 11.80 8.41 21.97
CA GLN A 131 11.18 7.43 22.85
C GLN A 131 11.25 7.92 24.29
N VAL A 132 10.16 7.76 25.02
CA VAL A 132 10.04 8.15 26.44
C VAL A 132 9.46 7.00 27.23
N GLY A 133 10.04 6.71 28.40
CA GLY A 133 9.53 5.66 29.27
C GLY A 133 10.39 5.38 30.51
N THR A 134 10.42 4.12 30.93
CA THR A 134 11.26 3.66 32.06
C THR A 134 12.62 3.17 31.58
N LYS A 135 13.56 2.98 32.50
CA LYS A 135 14.78 2.22 32.22
C LYS A 135 14.43 0.74 32.05
N TRP A 136 14.78 0.16 30.90
CA TRP A 136 14.68 -1.28 30.68
C TRP A 136 16.02 -1.85 30.22
N SER A 137 16.41 -2.99 30.77
CA SER A 137 17.63 -3.68 30.37
C SER A 137 17.28 -5.08 29.92
N SER A 138 17.75 -5.47 28.74
CA SER A 138 17.62 -6.84 28.21
C SER A 138 18.99 -7.32 27.76
N PHE A 139 19.47 -8.41 28.35
CA PHE A 139 20.78 -9.00 28.05
C PHE A 139 21.95 -7.98 28.08
N GLY A 140 21.91 -7.00 28.98
CA GLY A 140 22.93 -5.97 29.12
C GLY A 140 22.74 -4.74 28.21
N ASN A 141 21.83 -4.80 27.23
CA ASN A 141 21.50 -3.66 26.38
C ASN A 141 20.43 -2.80 27.03
N LEU A 142 20.73 -1.50 27.15
CA LEU A 142 19.83 -0.51 27.71
C LEU A 142 18.80 -0.06 26.67
N SER A 143 17.54 0.02 27.07
CA SER A 143 16.41 0.43 26.24
C SER A 143 15.36 1.17 27.06
N ILE A 144 14.36 1.71 26.37
CA ILE A 144 13.22 2.37 27.01
C ILE A 144 12.12 1.34 27.27
N GLY A 145 11.69 1.18 28.52
CA GLY A 145 10.58 0.32 28.93
C GLY A 145 9.25 1.06 29.02
N ARG A 146 8.17 0.31 29.25
CA ARG A 146 6.82 0.88 29.47
C ARG A 146 6.72 1.52 30.85
N LEU A 147 6.03 2.65 30.93
CA LEU A 147 5.66 3.28 32.18
C LEU A 147 4.45 2.57 32.80
N PRO A 148 4.49 2.26 34.11
CA PRO A 148 3.29 1.81 34.81
C PRO A 148 2.16 2.84 34.70
N VAL A 149 0.92 2.37 34.78
CA VAL A 149 -0.30 3.21 34.61
C VAL A 149 -0.26 4.49 35.44
N GLN A 150 0.04 4.38 36.73
CA GLN A 150 0.05 5.53 37.66
C GLN A 150 1.17 6.53 37.34
N ILE A 151 2.33 6.03 36.89
CA ILE A 151 3.45 6.88 36.47
C ILE A 151 3.08 7.59 35.17
N THR A 152 2.42 6.89 34.23
CA THR A 152 1.92 7.51 32.99
C THR A 152 0.98 8.67 33.31
N LYS A 153 -0.04 8.45 34.14
CA LYS A 153 -1.00 9.50 34.52
C LYS A 153 -0.34 10.69 35.21
N LYS A 154 0.68 10.45 36.04
CA LYS A 154 1.46 11.51 36.70
C LYS A 154 2.30 12.34 35.72
N HIS A 155 2.78 11.72 34.65
CA HIS A 155 3.71 12.36 33.71
C HIS A 155 3.04 12.92 32.47
N LEU A 156 1.90 12.38 32.06
CA LEU A 156 1.11 12.86 30.92
C LEU A 156 -0.12 13.60 31.43
N ILE A 157 -0.06 14.92 31.38
CA ILE A 157 -1.10 15.80 31.91
C ILE A 157 -1.97 16.29 30.76
N ALA A 158 -3.27 15.99 30.80
CA ALA A 158 -4.21 16.47 29.79
C ALA A 158 -4.42 17.98 29.97
N SER A 159 -4.31 18.74 28.87
CA SER A 159 -4.67 20.16 28.87
C SER A 159 -6.18 20.34 28.81
N CYS A 160 -6.70 21.41 29.43
CA CYS A 160 -8.11 21.79 29.31
C CYS A 160 -8.46 22.43 27.95
N ALA A 161 -7.49 22.55 27.03
CA ALA A 161 -7.75 23.03 25.68
C ALA A 161 -8.69 22.07 24.92
N PRO A 162 -9.55 22.60 24.02
CA PRO A 162 -10.39 21.76 23.18
C PRO A 162 -9.55 20.85 22.27
N LEU A 163 -10.15 19.74 21.82
CA LEU A 163 -9.53 18.86 20.83
C LEU A 163 -9.25 19.63 19.54
N VAL A 164 -8.10 19.35 18.95
CA VAL A 164 -7.72 19.86 17.63
C VAL A 164 -7.72 18.74 16.61
N ASN A 165 -8.02 19.08 15.36
CA ASN A 165 -7.87 18.11 14.28
C ASN A 165 -6.37 17.90 14.01
N ILE A 166 -5.98 16.63 13.96
CA ILE A 166 -4.63 16.23 13.55
C ILE A 166 -4.64 16.02 12.04
N THR A 167 -3.85 16.83 11.33
CA THR A 167 -3.62 16.70 9.89
C THR A 167 -2.35 15.89 9.66
N PRO A 168 -2.40 14.82 8.84
CA PRO A 168 -1.20 14.04 8.54
C PRO A 168 -0.21 14.86 7.71
N LYS A 169 1.08 14.60 7.92
CA LYS A 169 2.14 15.12 7.05
C LYS A 169 2.21 14.30 5.77
N ASP A 170 1.99 14.93 4.63
CA ASP A 170 2.14 14.30 3.32
C ASP A 170 3.62 14.00 3.04
N LEU A 171 3.90 12.74 2.68
CA LEU A 171 5.23 12.26 2.33
C LEU A 171 5.17 11.46 1.02
N GLU A 172 6.28 11.49 0.28
CA GLU A 172 6.50 10.64 -0.88
C GLU A 172 7.36 9.44 -0.49
N LEU A 173 7.03 8.23 -0.97
CA LEU A 173 7.79 7.03 -0.64
C LEU A 173 9.28 7.17 -1.03
N ASN A 174 9.55 7.79 -2.18
CA ASN A 174 10.89 7.91 -2.76
C ASN A 174 11.80 8.86 -2.00
N SER A 175 11.25 9.70 -1.12
CA SER A 175 12.00 10.64 -0.29
C SER A 175 11.96 10.29 1.21
N LEU A 176 11.48 9.09 1.55
CA LEU A 176 11.39 8.64 2.92
C LEU A 176 12.76 8.55 3.58
N ASN A 177 12.84 9.15 4.76
CA ASN A 177 13.93 8.93 5.68
C ASN A 177 13.40 8.91 7.10
N SER A 178 14.23 8.41 8.02
CA SER A 178 13.77 8.07 9.36
C SER A 178 13.42 9.28 10.24
N GLN A 179 13.69 10.51 9.81
CA GLN A 179 13.41 11.72 10.59
C GLN A 179 11.94 11.86 10.98
N TRP A 180 11.04 11.26 10.20
CA TRP A 180 9.58 11.31 10.39
C TRP A 180 9.05 10.26 11.39
N GLN A 181 9.94 9.50 12.04
CA GLN A 181 9.54 8.46 12.99
C GLN A 181 8.62 9.00 14.10
N TYR A 182 7.56 8.24 14.36
CA TYR A 182 6.46 8.46 15.30
C TYR A 182 5.50 9.61 14.96
N MET A 183 5.63 10.24 13.79
CA MET A 183 4.66 11.23 13.33
C MET A 183 3.46 10.57 12.66
N TYR A 184 2.32 11.28 12.66
CA TYR A 184 1.18 10.92 11.84
C TYR A 184 1.39 11.45 10.42
N VAL A 185 1.51 10.54 9.46
CA VAL A 185 1.87 10.84 8.06
C VAL A 185 0.82 10.29 7.11
N ARG A 186 0.84 10.74 5.86
CA ARG A 186 0.00 10.23 4.77
C ARG A 186 0.82 10.03 3.52
N PHE A 187 0.55 8.92 2.84
CA PHE A 187 1.07 8.59 1.52
C PHE A 187 -0.10 8.52 0.54
N GLN A 188 0.13 9.01 -0.68
CA GLN A 188 -0.83 8.99 -1.79
C GLN A 188 -0.43 7.93 -2.81
N GLY A 189 -1.39 7.46 -3.61
CA GLY A 189 -1.12 6.56 -4.74
C GLY A 189 -0.61 5.19 -4.32
N LEU A 190 -1.08 4.68 -3.17
CA LEU A 190 -0.77 3.34 -2.69
C LEU A 190 -1.95 2.40 -2.92
N GLN A 191 -1.64 1.16 -3.25
CA GLN A 191 -2.59 0.05 -3.36
C GLN A 191 -2.04 -1.18 -2.63
N LEU A 192 -2.88 -2.13 -2.26
CA LEU A 192 -2.40 -3.44 -1.78
C LEU A 192 -1.63 -4.18 -2.87
N SER A 193 -0.61 -4.94 -2.51
CA SER A 193 -0.03 -5.92 -3.43
C SER A 193 -1.10 -6.93 -3.86
N SER A 194 -1.05 -7.38 -5.11
CA SER A 194 -2.08 -8.25 -5.69
C SER A 194 -2.28 -9.56 -4.92
N ASN A 195 -1.18 -10.15 -4.43
CA ASN A 195 -1.19 -11.36 -3.62
C ASN A 195 -1.80 -11.18 -2.21
N GLU A 196 -2.05 -9.94 -1.78
CA GLU A 196 -2.72 -9.60 -0.52
C GLU A 196 -4.04 -8.86 -0.78
N LEU A 197 -4.51 -8.85 -2.03
CA LEU A 197 -5.77 -8.22 -2.38
C LEU A 197 -6.92 -8.94 -1.70
N CYS A 198 -7.87 -8.18 -1.16
CA CYS A 198 -9.03 -8.70 -0.43
C CYS A 198 -8.71 -9.47 0.86
N ASP A 199 -7.45 -9.47 1.29
CA ASP A 199 -7.08 -9.96 2.60
C ASP A 199 -7.67 -9.08 3.72
N GLN A 200 -7.71 -9.68 4.91
CA GLN A 200 -8.09 -8.99 6.13
C GLN A 200 -6.95 -8.10 6.64
N PHE A 201 -7.29 -7.05 7.41
CA PHE A 201 -6.29 -6.14 7.99
C PHE A 201 -5.21 -6.85 8.81
N ALA A 202 -5.56 -7.91 9.54
CA ALA A 202 -4.59 -8.76 10.24
C ALA A 202 -5.12 -10.17 10.50
N GLU A 203 -4.19 -11.10 10.72
CA GLU A 203 -4.47 -12.46 11.16
C GLU A 203 -4.85 -12.47 12.63
N ARG A 204 -5.86 -13.26 13.01
CA ARG A 204 -6.37 -13.32 14.38
C ARG A 204 -5.23 -13.55 15.39
N ARG A 205 -5.12 -12.65 16.37
CA ARG A 205 -4.15 -12.68 17.50
C ARG A 205 -2.66 -12.57 17.12
N GLU A 206 -2.35 -12.21 15.88
CA GLU A 206 -0.98 -12.05 15.41
C GLU A 206 -0.66 -10.59 15.08
N THR A 207 0.64 -10.23 15.02
CA THR A 207 1.03 -8.99 14.36
C THR A 207 1.22 -9.29 12.88
N THR A 208 0.38 -8.72 12.03
CA THR A 208 0.42 -8.93 10.59
C THR A 208 1.07 -7.75 9.90
N VAL A 209 1.93 -8.04 8.93
CA VAL A 209 2.49 -7.06 8.02
C VAL A 209 1.86 -7.28 6.67
N ARG A 210 1.17 -6.26 6.14
CA ARG A 210 0.67 -6.19 4.77
C ARG A 210 1.58 -5.28 3.95
N LYS A 211 1.63 -5.45 2.63
CA LYS A 211 2.42 -4.65 1.71
C LYS A 211 1.52 -3.71 0.92
N LEU A 212 1.82 -2.42 1.04
CA LEU A 212 1.34 -1.42 0.11
C LEU A 212 2.40 -1.19 -0.96
N ILE A 213 1.96 -0.97 -2.20
CA ILE A 213 2.81 -0.74 -3.37
C ILE A 213 2.32 0.51 -4.11
N ALA A 214 3.26 1.31 -4.62
CA ALA A 214 3.00 2.39 -5.56
C ALA A 214 3.21 1.90 -7.00
N CYS A 215 2.69 2.61 -8.00
CA CYS A 215 2.76 2.18 -9.41
C CYS A 215 4.20 2.10 -9.97
N ASP A 216 5.17 2.74 -9.31
CA ASP A 216 6.60 2.64 -9.64
C ASP A 216 7.29 1.41 -9.00
N GLY A 217 6.55 0.61 -8.23
CA GLY A 217 7.03 -0.61 -7.56
C GLY A 217 7.58 -0.38 -6.15
N ASN A 218 7.65 0.87 -5.66
CA ASN A 218 8.09 1.12 -4.29
C ASN A 218 7.06 0.65 -3.26
N THR A 219 7.54 0.15 -2.12
CA THR A 219 6.69 -0.51 -1.12
C THR A 219 6.72 0.14 0.24
N LEU A 220 5.64 -0.06 1.01
CA LEU A 220 5.49 0.35 2.39
C LEU A 220 4.86 -0.78 3.21
N ASP A 221 5.47 -1.15 4.33
CA ASP A 221 4.90 -2.13 5.26
C ASP A 221 3.73 -1.48 6.04
N LEU A 222 2.54 -2.04 5.96
CA LEU A 222 1.42 -1.74 6.83
C LEU A 222 1.38 -2.75 7.97
N VAL A 223 1.41 -2.30 9.23
CA VAL A 223 1.50 -3.18 10.40
C VAL A 223 0.24 -3.04 11.25
N ASN A 224 -0.50 -4.14 11.37
CA ASN A 224 -1.74 -4.20 12.15
C ASN A 224 -1.70 -5.36 13.17
N SER A 225 -2.52 -5.21 14.19
CA SER A 225 -2.71 -6.16 15.29
C SER A 225 -3.97 -6.99 15.03
N GLY A 226 -3.81 -8.31 15.11
CA GLY A 226 -4.88 -9.30 15.14
C GLY A 226 -5.74 -9.29 16.41
N TYR A 227 -5.46 -8.37 17.33
CA TYR A 227 -6.30 -8.09 18.50
C TYR A 227 -7.14 -6.81 18.32
N SER A 228 -6.98 -6.09 17.20
CA SER A 228 -7.79 -4.92 16.90
C SER A 228 -9.25 -5.31 16.61
N ASP A 229 -10.20 -4.39 16.80
CA ASP A 229 -11.62 -4.66 16.53
C ASP A 229 -11.93 -4.78 15.03
N PHE A 230 -11.01 -4.36 14.16
CA PHE A 230 -11.16 -4.38 12.71
C PHE A 230 -10.26 -5.40 12.00
N TYR A 231 -9.56 -6.26 12.76
CA TYR A 231 -8.57 -7.18 12.20
C TYR A 231 -9.14 -8.07 11.08
N ASP A 232 -10.39 -8.52 11.21
CA ASP A 232 -11.07 -9.43 10.28
C ASP A 232 -11.87 -8.72 9.18
N GLN A 233 -11.83 -7.39 9.14
CA GLN A 233 -12.43 -6.64 8.06
C GLN A 233 -11.57 -6.79 6.81
N THR A 234 -12.22 -6.93 5.65
CA THR A 234 -11.55 -6.92 4.35
C THR A 234 -10.97 -5.54 4.08
N MET A 235 -9.71 -5.49 3.66
CA MET A 235 -9.07 -4.23 3.29
C MET A 235 -9.63 -3.71 1.95
N PRO A 236 -9.64 -2.39 1.73
CA PRO A 236 -10.12 -1.82 0.47
C PRO A 236 -9.17 -2.20 -0.69
N SER A 237 -9.75 -2.52 -1.85
CA SER A 237 -9.05 -3.10 -3.00
C SER A 237 -8.47 -2.07 -3.98
N GLY A 238 -8.94 -0.83 -3.95
CA GLY A 238 -8.50 0.22 -4.87
C GLY A 238 -7.12 0.79 -4.55
N MET A 239 -6.75 1.86 -5.27
CA MET A 239 -5.62 2.72 -4.94
C MET A 239 -6.10 3.96 -4.21
N GLY A 240 -5.28 4.51 -3.32
CA GLY A 240 -5.54 5.84 -2.78
C GLY A 240 -4.57 6.27 -1.69
N ALA A 241 -5.13 6.95 -0.69
CA ALA A 241 -4.39 7.54 0.41
C ALA A 241 -4.37 6.63 1.63
N THR A 242 -3.20 6.46 2.24
CA THR A 242 -3.05 5.75 3.53
C THR A 242 -2.40 6.68 4.54
N SER A 243 -3.04 6.87 5.69
CA SER A 243 -2.51 7.64 6.81
C SER A 243 -2.17 6.74 7.99
N GLY A 244 -1.27 7.16 8.87
CA GLY A 244 -0.92 6.36 10.05
C GLY A 244 0.31 6.87 10.78
N ILE A 245 0.68 6.17 11.85
CA ILE A 245 1.91 6.46 12.61
C ILE A 245 3.09 5.80 11.90
N LEU A 246 4.06 6.59 11.46
CA LEU A 246 5.26 6.08 10.83
C LEU A 246 6.24 5.52 11.86
N THR A 247 6.72 4.30 11.65
CA THR A 247 7.72 3.63 12.48
C THR A 247 8.80 2.99 11.59
N TYR A 248 9.89 2.51 12.19
CA TYR A 248 10.97 1.87 11.45
C TYR A 248 11.52 0.63 12.16
N LYS A 249 11.56 -0.52 11.47
CA LYS A 249 12.30 -1.72 11.90
C LYS A 249 13.53 -1.90 11.02
N GLY A 250 14.73 -1.75 11.58
CA GLY A 250 15.94 -1.62 10.75
C GLY A 250 15.81 -0.40 9.81
N GLN A 251 15.95 -0.59 8.51
CA GLN A 251 15.73 0.48 7.52
C GLN A 251 14.31 0.48 6.93
N ALA A 252 13.50 -0.56 7.18
CA ALA A 252 12.16 -0.67 6.63
C ALA A 252 11.19 0.30 7.33
N ALA A 253 10.60 1.19 6.54
CA ALA A 253 9.50 2.06 6.95
C ALA A 253 8.22 1.26 7.13
N ARG A 254 7.46 1.59 8.17
CA ARG A 254 6.25 0.88 8.58
C ARG A 254 5.17 1.86 8.98
N LEU A 255 3.95 1.62 8.58
CA LEU A 255 2.80 2.42 8.97
C LEU A 255 1.90 1.62 9.92
N VAL A 256 1.54 2.23 11.04
CA VAL A 256 0.60 1.64 12.01
C VAL A 256 -0.68 2.47 11.99
N LEU A 257 -1.82 1.85 11.70
CA LEU A 257 -3.11 2.53 11.64
C LEU A 257 -3.70 2.77 13.03
N ASN A 258 -4.53 3.80 13.16
CA ASN A 258 -5.45 3.93 14.29
C ASN A 258 -6.75 3.17 14.02
N THR A 259 -7.25 3.27 12.79
CA THR A 259 -8.54 2.74 12.34
C THR A 259 -8.46 2.36 10.87
N MET A 260 -9.41 1.54 10.39
CA MET A 260 -9.59 1.24 8.98
C MET A 260 -9.85 2.50 8.13
N ASP A 261 -10.47 3.55 8.71
CA ASP A 261 -10.74 4.82 8.02
C ASP A 261 -9.47 5.62 7.68
N ASP A 262 -8.31 5.20 8.19
CA ASP A 262 -7.02 5.78 7.81
C ASP A 262 -6.61 5.36 6.38
N MET A 263 -7.31 4.38 5.78
CA MET A 263 -7.18 3.95 4.38
C MET A 263 -8.36 4.44 3.54
N ILE A 264 -8.10 5.32 2.59
CA ILE A 264 -9.09 5.81 1.61
C ILE A 264 -8.60 5.36 0.23
N MET A 265 -9.12 4.23 -0.26
CA MET A 265 -8.64 3.54 -1.46
C MET A 265 -9.79 3.26 -2.44
N ASP A 266 -10.41 4.33 -2.91
CA ASP A 266 -11.55 4.33 -3.84
C ASP A 266 -11.16 4.59 -5.30
N GLY A 267 -9.87 4.83 -5.56
CA GLY A 267 -9.33 5.06 -6.90
C GLY A 267 -9.08 3.77 -7.68
N GLN A 268 -8.99 3.93 -9.00
CA GLN A 268 -8.50 2.89 -9.91
C GLN A 268 -7.09 2.47 -9.51
N ARG A 269 -6.82 1.17 -9.56
CA ARG A 269 -5.48 0.63 -9.37
C ARG A 269 -4.56 1.02 -10.53
N CYS A 270 -3.27 0.76 -10.41
CA CYS A 270 -2.27 1.10 -11.43
C CYS A 270 -2.58 0.49 -12.81
N GLU A 271 -3.22 -0.69 -12.83
CA GLU A 271 -3.73 -1.38 -14.02
C GLU A 271 -5.03 -0.78 -14.60
N GLY A 272 -5.65 0.20 -13.95
CA GLY A 272 -6.88 0.86 -14.42
C GLY A 272 -8.19 0.25 -13.91
N PHE A 273 -8.12 -0.81 -13.10
CA PHE A 273 -9.30 -1.54 -12.60
C PHE A 273 -9.51 -1.38 -11.10
N VAL A 274 -10.74 -1.62 -10.63
CA VAL A 274 -11.07 -1.80 -9.21
C VAL A 274 -11.75 -3.15 -9.07
N TYR A 275 -11.28 -3.97 -8.13
CA TYR A 275 -11.81 -5.32 -7.92
C TYR A 275 -12.85 -5.33 -6.80
N ASP A 276 -13.96 -6.03 -7.01
CA ASP A 276 -14.90 -6.36 -5.93
C ASP A 276 -14.46 -7.69 -5.28
N CYS A 277 -14.13 -7.64 -3.99
CA CYS A 277 -13.69 -8.80 -3.23
C CYS A 277 -14.75 -9.90 -3.08
N ASN A 278 -16.01 -9.65 -3.42
CA ASN A 278 -17.05 -10.66 -3.45
C ASN A 278 -17.13 -11.40 -4.80
N GLU A 279 -16.60 -10.80 -5.87
CA GLU A 279 -16.67 -11.32 -7.24
C GLU A 279 -15.30 -11.73 -7.79
N LEU A 280 -14.21 -11.37 -7.08
CA LEU A 280 -12.85 -11.66 -7.49
C LEU A 280 -12.52 -13.16 -7.42
N THR A 281 -12.30 -13.76 -8.58
CA THR A 281 -11.67 -15.08 -8.73
C THR A 281 -10.33 -14.91 -9.45
N ILE A 282 -9.24 -15.06 -8.71
CA ILE A 282 -7.87 -15.08 -9.24
C ILE A 282 -7.54 -16.51 -9.64
N ASP A 283 -6.87 -16.68 -10.79
CA ASP A 283 -6.29 -17.97 -11.17
C ASP A 283 -5.15 -18.33 -10.22
N ALA A 284 -5.50 -19.06 -9.15
CA ALA A 284 -4.59 -19.40 -8.06
C ALA A 284 -3.42 -20.30 -8.48
N ASP A 285 -3.50 -20.96 -9.65
CA ASP A 285 -2.42 -21.79 -10.17
C ASP A 285 -1.42 -20.99 -11.01
N ASN A 286 -1.73 -19.72 -11.35
CA ASN A 286 -0.96 -18.81 -12.20
C ASN A 286 -0.44 -19.43 -13.50
N LYS A 287 -1.05 -20.53 -13.95
CA LYS A 287 -0.77 -21.20 -15.22
C LYS A 287 -1.60 -20.55 -16.32
N ASN A 288 -1.81 -19.23 -16.26
CA ASN A 288 -2.69 -18.57 -17.20
C ASN A 288 -2.03 -18.58 -18.58
N ASP A 289 -2.15 -19.72 -19.27
CA ASP A 289 -1.75 -19.91 -20.64
C ASP A 289 -2.61 -19.03 -21.55
N GLN A 290 -3.64 -18.34 -21.02
CA GLN A 290 -4.49 -17.38 -21.73
C GLN A 290 -4.07 -15.92 -21.49
N LEU A 291 -2.97 -15.67 -20.77
CA LEU A 291 -2.28 -14.38 -20.81
C LEU A 291 -1.31 -14.38 -21.99
N ILE A 292 -1.57 -13.53 -22.98
CA ILE A 292 -0.84 -13.53 -24.25
C ILE A 292 -0.27 -12.15 -24.57
N ILE A 293 0.79 -12.12 -25.36
CA ILE A 293 1.21 -10.93 -26.09
C ILE A 293 0.21 -10.73 -27.23
N SER A 294 -0.52 -9.61 -27.20
CA SER A 294 -1.58 -9.29 -28.17
C SER A 294 -1.09 -8.34 -29.26
N GLU A 295 -0.18 -7.43 -28.94
CA GLU A 295 0.32 -6.44 -29.88
C GLU A 295 1.77 -6.04 -29.59
N ILE A 296 2.56 -5.83 -30.64
CA ILE A 296 3.90 -5.24 -30.59
C ILE A 296 3.99 -4.15 -31.66
N ALA A 297 4.38 -2.95 -31.24
CA ALA A 297 4.40 -1.78 -32.09
C ALA A 297 5.80 -1.21 -32.31
N ASP A 298 6.19 -1.05 -33.58
CA ASP A 298 7.35 -0.26 -34.02
C ASP A 298 6.94 0.76 -35.08
N PRO A 299 6.24 1.85 -34.71
CA PRO A 299 5.71 2.80 -35.69
C PRO A 299 6.82 3.47 -36.52
N VAL A 300 6.60 3.64 -37.83
CA VAL A 300 7.55 4.28 -38.76
C VAL A 300 7.93 5.73 -38.39
N ASN A 301 7.07 6.41 -37.62
CA ASN A 301 7.32 7.74 -37.09
C ASN A 301 8.03 7.75 -35.74
N THR A 302 8.59 6.61 -35.31
CA THR A 302 9.51 6.54 -34.18
C THR A 302 10.85 7.18 -34.54
N THR A 303 11.32 8.09 -33.69
CA THR A 303 12.57 8.84 -33.85
C THR A 303 13.28 8.96 -32.50
N SER A 304 14.45 9.60 -32.47
CA SER A 304 15.12 9.93 -31.21
C SER A 304 14.31 10.89 -30.32
N GLU A 305 13.37 11.65 -30.89
CA GLU A 305 12.58 12.67 -30.19
C GLU A 305 11.16 12.21 -29.85
N ILE A 306 10.64 11.19 -30.54
CA ILE A 306 9.31 10.63 -30.29
C ILE A 306 9.43 9.12 -30.39
N ASN A 307 9.21 8.43 -29.28
CA ASN A 307 9.23 6.97 -29.22
C ASN A 307 7.88 6.50 -28.67
N SER A 308 7.03 5.97 -29.56
CA SER A 308 5.69 5.49 -29.25
C SER A 308 5.57 3.97 -29.37
N ARG A 309 6.69 3.26 -29.22
CA ARG A 309 6.73 1.80 -29.17
C ARG A 309 6.07 1.29 -27.90
N PHE A 310 5.39 0.16 -28.03
CA PHE A 310 4.77 -0.53 -26.91
C PHE A 310 4.66 -2.04 -27.17
N ILE A 311 4.46 -2.77 -26.08
CA ILE A 311 3.95 -4.14 -26.08
C ILE A 311 2.64 -4.14 -25.33
N GLU A 312 1.65 -4.86 -25.84
CA GLU A 312 0.39 -5.12 -25.16
C GLU A 312 0.31 -6.59 -24.73
N LEU A 313 -0.13 -6.80 -23.49
CA LEU A 313 -0.60 -8.10 -23.01
C LEU A 313 -2.13 -8.12 -22.98
N TYR A 314 -2.74 -9.25 -23.26
CA TYR A 314 -4.18 -9.46 -23.18
C TYR A 314 -4.50 -10.69 -22.35
N ASN A 315 -5.50 -10.59 -21.47
CA ASN A 315 -6.01 -11.74 -20.74
C ASN A 315 -7.23 -12.31 -21.46
N ALA A 316 -7.02 -13.35 -22.27
CA ALA A 316 -8.06 -14.08 -22.99
C ALA A 316 -8.82 -15.10 -22.10
N GLY A 317 -8.45 -15.20 -20.81
CA GLY A 317 -9.06 -16.10 -19.85
C GLY A 317 -10.32 -15.55 -19.20
N GLU A 318 -11.01 -16.41 -18.46
CA GLU A 318 -12.23 -16.06 -17.70
C GLU A 318 -11.93 -15.61 -16.25
N GLN A 319 -10.67 -15.66 -15.83
CA GLN A 319 -10.22 -15.32 -14.48
C GLN A 319 -9.23 -14.16 -14.48
N VAL A 320 -9.08 -13.47 -13.35
CA VAL A 320 -8.07 -12.42 -13.22
C VAL A 320 -6.67 -13.05 -13.24
N ALA A 321 -5.80 -12.54 -14.12
CA ALA A 321 -4.39 -12.93 -14.19
C ALA A 321 -3.58 -12.12 -13.16
N ASP A 322 -2.77 -12.80 -12.32
CA ASP A 322 -1.80 -12.12 -11.44
C ASP A 322 -0.43 -12.10 -12.09
N LEU A 323 -0.01 -10.92 -12.53
CA LEU A 323 1.26 -10.74 -13.22
C LEU A 323 2.45 -10.71 -12.26
N SER A 324 2.24 -10.85 -10.95
CA SER A 324 3.29 -10.78 -9.95
C SER A 324 4.41 -11.77 -10.18
N GLY A 325 5.60 -11.24 -10.46
CA GLY A 325 6.78 -12.05 -10.75
C GLY A 325 6.94 -12.42 -12.22
N TRP A 326 5.98 -12.06 -13.08
CA TRP A 326 6.09 -12.24 -14.51
C TRP A 326 7.06 -11.24 -15.13
N GLU A 327 7.64 -11.63 -16.26
CA GLU A 327 8.65 -10.88 -16.98
C GLU A 327 8.36 -10.89 -18.48
N LEU A 328 8.56 -9.75 -19.15
CA LEU A 328 8.78 -9.70 -20.58
C LEU A 328 10.28 -9.58 -20.85
N ARG A 329 10.83 -10.53 -21.59
CA ARG A 329 12.25 -10.59 -21.92
C ARG A 329 12.45 -10.37 -23.41
N ARG A 330 13.32 -9.43 -23.77
CA ARG A 330 13.74 -9.26 -25.16
C ARG A 330 15.11 -9.87 -25.41
N TYR A 331 15.21 -10.64 -26.48
CA TYR A 331 16.43 -11.23 -27.00
C TYR A 331 16.80 -10.49 -28.28
N THR A 332 17.88 -9.70 -28.20
CA THR A 332 18.21 -8.75 -29.26
C THR A 332 18.85 -9.43 -30.46
N ASN A 333 18.25 -9.27 -31.63
CA ASN A 333 18.66 -9.88 -32.90
C ASN A 333 18.91 -11.40 -32.71
N ALA A 334 19.97 -11.94 -33.33
CA ALA A 334 20.37 -13.35 -33.23
C ALA A 334 20.96 -13.78 -31.85
N ASN A 335 20.76 -13.03 -30.78
CA ASN A 335 21.22 -13.46 -29.45
C ASN A 335 20.28 -14.51 -28.85
N SER A 336 20.85 -15.60 -28.35
CA SER A 336 20.10 -16.64 -27.62
C SER A 336 19.95 -16.35 -26.11
N ALA A 337 20.45 -15.20 -25.66
CA ALA A 337 20.34 -14.72 -24.29
C ALA A 337 19.85 -13.26 -24.26
N TYR A 338 19.02 -12.94 -23.28
CA TYR A 338 18.60 -11.58 -22.98
C TYR A 338 19.61 -10.87 -22.06
N THR A 339 19.47 -9.56 -21.89
CA THR A 339 20.23 -8.78 -20.89
C THR A 339 19.28 -8.25 -19.83
N GLU A 340 19.77 -7.98 -18.62
CA GLU A 340 18.93 -7.41 -17.55
C GLU A 340 18.25 -6.09 -17.96
N SER A 341 18.90 -5.29 -18.80
CA SER A 341 18.33 -4.05 -19.32
C SER A 341 17.18 -4.25 -20.32
N SER A 342 17.05 -5.45 -20.90
CA SER A 342 16.00 -5.79 -21.86
C SER A 342 14.79 -6.46 -21.21
N VAL A 343 14.81 -6.66 -19.89
CA VAL A 343 13.72 -7.27 -19.11
C VAL A 343 12.78 -6.20 -18.58
N ILE A 344 11.48 -6.49 -18.63
CA ILE A 344 10.43 -5.75 -17.95
C ILE A 344 9.80 -6.65 -16.90
N TYR A 345 9.98 -6.30 -15.63
CA TYR A 345 9.35 -6.98 -14.50
C TYR A 345 7.93 -6.44 -14.25
N LEU A 346 6.97 -7.31 -13.95
CA LEU A 346 5.56 -6.98 -13.76
C LEU A 346 5.10 -7.15 -12.28
N PRO A 347 5.62 -6.38 -11.31
CA PRO A 347 5.29 -6.62 -9.90
C PRO A 347 3.88 -6.16 -9.54
N GLY A 348 3.04 -7.07 -9.03
CA GLY A 348 1.82 -6.69 -8.29
C GLY A 348 0.66 -6.19 -9.15
N PHE A 349 0.68 -6.44 -10.46
CA PHE A 349 -0.42 -6.08 -11.36
C PHE A 349 -1.39 -7.24 -11.51
N LEU A 350 -2.69 -6.91 -11.53
CA LEU A 350 -3.75 -7.84 -11.86
C LEU A 350 -4.37 -7.42 -13.18
N LEU A 351 -4.68 -8.38 -14.06
CA LEU A 351 -5.33 -8.11 -15.33
C LEU A 351 -6.67 -8.84 -15.40
N ALA A 352 -7.76 -8.07 -15.49
CA ALA A 352 -9.11 -8.61 -15.56
C ALA A 352 -9.35 -9.43 -16.85
N PRO A 353 -10.32 -10.38 -16.85
CA PRO A 353 -10.76 -11.05 -18.08
C PRO A 353 -11.08 -10.06 -19.20
N GLY A 354 -10.56 -10.30 -20.40
CA GLY A 354 -10.75 -9.46 -21.57
C GLY A 354 -10.06 -8.09 -21.50
N ALA A 355 -9.24 -7.83 -20.49
CA ALA A 355 -8.49 -6.59 -20.36
C ALA A 355 -7.11 -6.67 -21.01
N THR A 356 -6.61 -5.49 -21.37
CA THR A 356 -5.27 -5.26 -21.93
C THR A 356 -4.34 -4.59 -20.91
N PHE A 357 -3.05 -4.84 -21.02
CA PHE A 357 -2.00 -4.20 -20.23
C PHE A 357 -0.92 -3.66 -21.15
N VAL A 358 -0.89 -2.33 -21.32
CA VAL A 358 -0.02 -1.64 -22.26
C VAL A 358 1.27 -1.18 -21.59
N ILE A 359 2.39 -1.57 -22.19
CA ILE A 359 3.74 -1.30 -21.70
C ILE A 359 4.50 -0.49 -22.75
N ALA A 360 4.71 0.80 -22.48
CA ALA A 360 5.39 1.69 -23.44
C ALA A 360 6.90 1.76 -23.20
N ALA A 361 7.68 1.89 -24.28
CA ALA A 361 9.11 2.20 -24.17
C ALA A 361 9.36 3.56 -23.48
N ASN A 362 8.52 4.56 -23.80
CA ASN A 362 8.57 5.89 -23.21
C ASN A 362 7.15 6.39 -22.88
N GLY A 363 6.84 6.54 -21.60
CA GLY A 363 5.48 6.92 -21.17
C GLY A 363 5.05 8.32 -21.62
N ALA A 364 5.94 9.31 -21.60
CA ALA A 364 5.60 10.68 -21.95
C ALA A 364 5.31 10.83 -23.46
N HIS A 365 6.13 10.20 -24.30
CA HIS A 365 5.91 10.19 -25.75
C HIS A 365 4.70 9.34 -26.13
N PHE A 366 4.50 8.20 -25.46
CA PHE A 366 3.30 7.38 -25.63
C PHE A 366 2.04 8.20 -25.35
N GLU A 367 1.96 8.86 -24.19
CA GLU A 367 0.80 9.67 -23.82
C GLU A 367 0.58 10.85 -24.76
N GLN A 368 1.66 11.46 -25.26
CA GLN A 368 1.57 12.50 -26.30
C GLN A 368 0.96 11.99 -27.61
N VAL A 369 1.25 10.75 -28.01
CA VAL A 369 0.82 10.17 -29.28
C VAL A 369 -0.58 9.57 -29.18
N TYR A 370 -0.87 8.79 -28.14
CA TYR A 370 -2.13 8.05 -27.98
C TYR A 370 -3.15 8.73 -27.07
N GLY A 371 -2.75 9.76 -26.32
CA GLY A 371 -3.67 10.58 -25.51
C GLY A 371 -4.03 10.00 -24.14
N PHE A 372 -3.39 8.91 -23.71
CA PHE A 372 -3.54 8.33 -22.37
C PHE A 372 -2.22 7.73 -21.87
N SER A 373 -2.04 7.62 -20.55
CA SER A 373 -0.83 7.03 -19.96
C SER A 373 -0.84 5.49 -20.11
N PRO A 374 0.31 4.86 -20.41
CA PRO A 374 0.40 3.40 -20.43
C PRO A 374 0.28 2.82 -19.01
N ASN A 375 -0.10 1.54 -18.89
CA ASN A 375 -0.14 0.86 -17.58
C ASN A 375 1.25 0.75 -16.95
N LYS A 376 2.30 0.63 -17.78
CA LYS A 376 3.69 0.61 -17.33
C LYS A 376 4.63 1.27 -18.34
N VAL A 377 5.70 1.90 -17.84
CA VAL A 377 6.83 2.35 -18.65
C VAL A 377 7.97 1.34 -18.54
N GLY A 378 8.36 0.74 -19.67
CA GLY A 378 9.49 -0.19 -19.76
C GLY A 378 10.85 0.52 -19.73
N GLY A 379 10.94 1.70 -20.36
CA GLY A 379 12.17 2.47 -20.48
C GLY A 379 13.01 2.07 -21.70
N SER A 380 14.06 2.85 -21.95
CA SER A 380 14.99 2.61 -23.07
C SER A 380 15.68 1.25 -22.96
N SER A 381 15.89 0.59 -24.10
CA SER A 381 16.50 -0.74 -24.21
C SER A 381 15.70 -1.92 -23.63
N SER A 382 14.54 -1.66 -23.01
CA SER A 382 13.63 -2.68 -22.49
C SER A 382 12.99 -3.51 -23.60
N ALA A 383 12.20 -4.53 -23.24
CA ALA A 383 11.47 -5.31 -24.23
C ALA A 383 10.54 -4.46 -25.11
N ALA A 384 9.89 -3.46 -24.52
CA ALA A 384 8.99 -2.56 -25.22
C ALA A 384 9.69 -1.61 -26.19
N ASP A 385 11.02 -1.49 -26.13
CA ASP A 385 11.83 -0.62 -27.02
C ASP A 385 12.42 -1.39 -28.22
N SER A 386 11.80 -2.50 -28.60
CA SER A 386 12.21 -3.29 -29.78
C SER A 386 12.03 -2.51 -31.08
N ASN A 387 12.97 -2.67 -32.01
CA ASN A 387 13.01 -1.96 -33.29
C ASN A 387 12.66 -2.85 -34.50
N GLY A 388 11.82 -3.86 -34.27
CA GLY A 388 11.21 -4.65 -35.33
C GLY A 388 11.85 -6.00 -35.65
N ASP A 389 13.04 -6.29 -35.12
CA ASP A 389 13.85 -7.46 -35.45
C ASP A 389 14.26 -8.29 -34.21
N ASP A 390 13.68 -8.00 -33.04
CA ASP A 390 13.97 -8.72 -31.80
C ASP A 390 12.93 -9.80 -31.49
N ASN A 391 13.31 -10.69 -30.57
CA ASN A 391 12.42 -11.73 -30.04
C ASN A 391 11.92 -11.35 -28.64
N ILE A 392 10.65 -11.56 -28.37
CA ILE A 392 10.00 -11.21 -27.10
C ILE A 392 9.40 -12.47 -26.48
N VAL A 393 9.70 -12.70 -25.21
CA VAL A 393 9.21 -13.86 -24.45
C VAL A 393 8.50 -13.38 -23.20
N LEU A 394 7.26 -13.82 -23.02
CA LEU A 394 6.52 -13.70 -21.76
C LEU A 394 6.86 -14.89 -20.86
N VAL A 395 7.32 -14.61 -19.66
CA VAL A 395 7.79 -15.61 -18.70
C VAL A 395 7.05 -15.44 -17.37
N ASP A 396 6.59 -16.54 -16.79
CA ASP A 396 5.90 -16.52 -15.50
C ASP A 396 6.84 -16.41 -14.29
N GLU A 397 6.27 -16.40 -13.08
CA GLU A 397 7.01 -16.25 -11.82
C GLU A 397 7.96 -17.40 -11.48
N VAL A 398 7.82 -18.57 -12.15
CA VAL A 398 8.72 -19.72 -11.97
C VAL A 398 9.73 -19.85 -13.11
N GLY A 399 9.72 -18.93 -14.07
CA GLY A 399 10.67 -18.87 -15.18
C GLY A 399 10.27 -19.69 -16.41
N GLN A 400 9.02 -20.14 -16.51
CA GLN A 400 8.50 -20.87 -17.66
C GLN A 400 8.05 -19.90 -18.75
N HIS A 401 8.36 -20.22 -20.01
CA HIS A 401 7.83 -19.47 -21.16
C HIS A 401 6.33 -19.72 -21.27
N ARG A 402 5.55 -18.65 -21.31
CA ARG A 402 4.09 -18.68 -21.46
C ARG A 402 3.65 -18.22 -22.83
N ASP A 403 4.40 -17.29 -23.43
CA ASP A 403 4.14 -16.83 -24.79
C ASP A 403 5.41 -16.32 -25.45
N VAL A 404 5.52 -16.48 -26.77
CA VAL A 404 6.74 -16.16 -27.53
C VAL A 404 6.40 -15.50 -28.87
N PHE A 405 7.05 -14.37 -29.13
CA PHE A 405 7.15 -13.74 -30.44
C PHE A 405 8.59 -13.82 -30.95
N GLY A 406 8.81 -14.46 -32.10
CA GLY A 406 10.13 -14.71 -32.66
C GLY A 406 10.88 -15.92 -32.10
N ILE A 407 12.08 -16.17 -32.61
CA ILE A 407 12.90 -17.33 -32.24
C ILE A 407 14.19 -16.84 -31.56
N PRO A 408 14.30 -16.92 -30.22
CA PRO A 408 15.54 -16.57 -29.52
C PRO A 408 16.78 -17.24 -30.12
N GLY A 409 17.74 -16.44 -30.58
CA GLY A 409 18.91 -16.90 -31.34
C GLY A 409 18.82 -16.68 -32.86
N GLU A 410 17.70 -16.17 -33.36
CA GLU A 410 17.49 -15.75 -34.75
C GLU A 410 17.29 -14.22 -34.82
N ASP A 411 17.86 -13.59 -35.84
CA ASP A 411 17.64 -12.18 -36.15
C ASP A 411 16.34 -12.05 -36.94
N GLY A 412 15.40 -11.23 -36.47
CA GLY A 412 14.09 -11.10 -37.08
C GLY A 412 14.09 -10.47 -38.46
N THR A 413 15.14 -9.76 -38.84
CA THR A 413 15.22 -9.06 -40.13
C THR A 413 14.93 -9.98 -41.31
N ALA A 414 13.94 -9.62 -42.13
CA ALA A 414 13.49 -10.39 -43.30
C ALA A 414 13.07 -11.84 -42.97
N THR A 415 12.45 -12.04 -41.82
CA THR A 415 11.88 -13.33 -41.40
C THR A 415 10.36 -13.22 -41.16
N ASN A 416 9.76 -14.28 -40.62
CA ASN A 416 8.34 -14.32 -40.25
C ASN A 416 8.02 -13.64 -38.92
N HIS A 417 9.00 -12.99 -38.28
CA HIS A 417 8.81 -12.14 -37.09
C HIS A 417 9.45 -10.75 -37.26
N ASP A 418 9.62 -10.31 -38.51
CA ASP A 418 10.01 -8.93 -38.85
C ASP A 418 8.78 -8.01 -38.77
N PHE A 419 8.78 -7.06 -37.85
CA PHE A 419 7.75 -6.03 -37.70
C PHE A 419 8.32 -4.60 -37.77
N GLN A 420 9.51 -4.44 -38.36
CA GLN A 420 10.17 -3.14 -38.47
C GLN A 420 9.29 -2.10 -39.18
N ASP A 421 9.25 -0.91 -38.60
CA ASP A 421 8.41 0.21 -39.05
C ASP A 421 6.92 -0.18 -39.17
N GLY A 422 6.49 -1.17 -38.39
CA GLY A 422 5.21 -1.84 -38.51
C GLY A 422 4.59 -2.27 -37.19
N ARG A 423 3.86 -3.39 -37.24
CA ARG A 423 2.97 -3.86 -36.19
C ARG A 423 2.86 -5.38 -36.24
N ALA A 424 2.94 -6.04 -35.10
CA ALA A 424 2.57 -7.44 -34.94
C ALA A 424 1.33 -7.54 -34.05
N VAL A 425 0.25 -8.14 -34.56
CA VAL A 425 -1.02 -8.29 -33.83
C VAL A 425 -1.38 -9.75 -33.77
N ARG A 426 -1.85 -10.18 -32.59
CA ARG A 426 -2.36 -11.53 -32.41
C ARG A 426 -3.71 -11.68 -33.12
N LYS A 427 -3.88 -12.75 -33.89
CA LYS A 427 -5.13 -12.98 -34.64
C LYS A 427 -6.31 -13.25 -33.71
N PRO A 428 -7.53 -12.82 -34.10
CA PRO A 428 -8.74 -13.16 -33.38
C PRO A 428 -8.89 -14.68 -33.20
N GLY A 429 -9.25 -15.10 -31.98
CA GLY A 429 -9.47 -16.50 -31.62
C GLY A 429 -8.23 -17.25 -31.11
N VAL A 430 -7.04 -16.65 -31.14
CA VAL A 430 -5.89 -17.16 -30.38
C VAL A 430 -6.05 -16.73 -28.93
N VAL A 431 -6.51 -17.66 -28.10
CA VAL A 431 -6.84 -17.40 -26.68
C VAL A 431 -5.83 -18.04 -25.72
N ALA A 432 -4.72 -18.56 -26.25
CA ALA A 432 -3.66 -19.13 -25.46
C ALA A 432 -2.28 -18.85 -26.08
N GLY A 433 -1.30 -18.60 -25.22
CA GLY A 433 0.11 -18.42 -25.57
C GLY A 433 0.80 -19.75 -25.83
N SER A 434 2.02 -19.65 -26.33
CA SER A 434 2.84 -20.80 -26.70
C SER A 434 4.28 -20.65 -26.21
N ASP A 435 4.89 -21.74 -25.77
CA ASP A 435 6.31 -21.78 -25.37
C ASP A 435 7.28 -21.69 -26.58
N ILE A 436 6.73 -21.76 -27.79
CA ILE A 436 7.42 -21.59 -29.07
C ILE A 436 6.66 -20.59 -29.96
N PHE A 437 7.38 -19.88 -30.82
CA PHE A 437 6.76 -18.97 -31.78
C PHE A 437 5.98 -19.70 -32.87
N MET A 438 4.72 -19.30 -33.06
CA MET A 438 3.83 -19.79 -34.11
C MET A 438 3.39 -18.63 -35.00
N ALA A 439 4.06 -18.42 -36.13
CA ALA A 439 3.80 -17.29 -37.02
C ALA A 439 2.34 -17.26 -37.55
N GLU A 440 1.68 -18.42 -37.62
CA GLU A 440 0.29 -18.52 -38.06
C GLU A 440 -0.70 -17.83 -37.11
N GLU A 441 -0.32 -17.58 -35.86
CA GLU A 441 -1.13 -16.91 -34.84
C GLU A 441 -1.09 -15.38 -34.94
N TRP A 442 -0.24 -14.84 -35.81
CA TRP A 442 0.02 -13.40 -35.91
C TRP A 442 -0.36 -12.84 -37.28
N GLU A 443 -0.76 -11.58 -37.28
CA GLU A 443 -0.72 -10.70 -38.45
C GLU A 443 0.41 -9.69 -38.24
N ILE A 444 1.39 -9.71 -39.13
CA ILE A 444 2.62 -8.92 -38.99
C ILE A 444 2.77 -8.04 -40.21
N CYS A 445 2.84 -6.73 -40.00
CA CYS A 445 3.05 -5.71 -41.02
C CYS A 445 4.47 -5.13 -40.89
N ASN A 446 5.15 -4.91 -42.01
CA ASN A 446 6.46 -4.24 -42.06
C ASN A 446 6.69 -3.54 -43.43
N ALA A 447 7.83 -2.83 -43.56
CA ALA A 447 8.17 -2.07 -44.77
C ALA A 447 8.49 -2.93 -46.02
N HIS A 448 8.78 -4.22 -45.86
CA HIS A 448 9.33 -5.08 -46.91
C HIS A 448 8.29 -6.06 -47.50
N GLY A 449 7.36 -6.54 -46.68
CA GLY A 449 6.58 -7.76 -46.95
C GLY A 449 7.48 -8.99 -47.06
N GLU A 450 6.88 -10.17 -47.31
CA GLU A 450 7.54 -11.49 -47.46
C GLU A 450 7.57 -12.34 -46.17
N HIS A 451 7.95 -13.62 -46.27
CA HIS A 451 8.05 -14.55 -45.14
C HIS A 451 6.78 -14.64 -44.25
N GLN A 452 5.58 -14.60 -44.87
CA GLN A 452 4.27 -14.60 -44.20
C GLN A 452 3.89 -13.28 -43.51
N THR A 453 4.70 -12.22 -43.67
CA THR A 453 4.36 -10.85 -43.28
C THR A 453 3.62 -10.11 -44.40
N VAL A 454 2.92 -9.05 -44.03
CA VAL A 454 2.14 -8.16 -44.89
C VAL A 454 2.94 -6.89 -45.18
N LEU A 455 3.03 -6.52 -46.45
CA LEU A 455 3.67 -5.28 -46.87
C LEU A 455 2.82 -4.07 -46.43
N GLY A 456 3.39 -3.19 -45.61
CA GLY A 456 2.81 -1.91 -45.23
C GLY A 456 3.38 -1.38 -43.92
N GLU A 457 4.16 -0.29 -43.99
CA GLU A 457 4.56 0.49 -42.82
C GLU A 457 3.34 0.98 -42.04
N LYS A 458 3.47 1.03 -40.72
CA LYS A 458 2.40 1.49 -39.81
C LYS A 458 2.82 2.76 -39.10
N ARG A 459 1.89 3.72 -39.00
CA ARG A 459 2.13 5.04 -38.45
C ARG A 459 1.27 5.29 -37.21
N ALA A 460 1.90 5.73 -36.13
CA ALA A 460 1.19 6.08 -34.91
C ALA A 460 0.63 7.52 -34.97
N PRO A 461 -0.57 7.79 -34.40
CA PRO A 461 -1.43 6.80 -33.74
C PRO A 461 -2.35 6.02 -34.70
N ASP A 462 -2.46 6.43 -35.97
CA ASP A 462 -3.54 6.02 -36.88
C ASP A 462 -3.64 4.50 -37.15
N ASP A 463 -2.54 3.76 -37.10
CA ASP A 463 -2.49 2.31 -37.41
C ASP A 463 -2.44 1.39 -36.18
N PHE A 464 -2.47 1.95 -34.97
CA PHE A 464 -2.32 1.24 -33.71
C PHE A 464 -3.49 1.55 -32.77
N ASP A 465 -3.87 0.58 -31.96
CA ASP A 465 -5.04 0.63 -31.09
C ASP A 465 -4.69 0.13 -29.66
N PRO A 466 -3.62 0.67 -29.03
CA PRO A 466 -3.21 0.21 -27.71
C PRO A 466 -4.37 0.32 -26.72
N GLY A 467 -4.61 -0.74 -25.97
CA GLY A 467 -5.72 -0.85 -25.04
C GLY A 467 -6.94 -1.59 -25.61
N GLU A 468 -7.00 -1.84 -26.92
CA GLU A 468 -8.16 -2.41 -27.61
C GLU A 468 -7.78 -3.69 -28.41
N HIS A 469 -8.07 -4.88 -27.86
CA HIS A 469 -7.72 -6.14 -28.52
C HIS A 469 -8.80 -6.66 -29.51
N ASP A 470 -10.09 -6.54 -29.18
CA ASP A 470 -11.18 -7.31 -29.81
C ASP A 470 -11.83 -6.65 -31.05
N HIS A 471 -11.09 -5.86 -31.83
CA HIS A 471 -11.63 -5.37 -33.10
C HIS A 471 -11.52 -6.45 -34.19
N GLU A 472 -12.69 -7.00 -34.58
CA GLU A 472 -12.85 -7.63 -35.91
C GLU A 472 -12.43 -6.60 -36.96
N SER A 473 -11.25 -6.78 -37.56
CA SER A 473 -10.79 -6.02 -38.72
C SER A 473 -11.37 -6.54 -40.03
#